data_AF-A0A8S3F4G5-F1
#
_entry.id   AF-A0A8S3F4G5-F1
#
_cell.length_a   1.000
_cell.length_b   1.000
_cell.length_c   1.000
_cell.angle_alpha   90.00
_cell.angle_beta   90.00
_cell.angle_gamma   90.00
#
_symmetry.space_group_name_H-M   'P 1'
#
loop_
_entity.id
_entity.type
_entity.pdbx_description
1 polymer ?
#
loop_
_entity_poly.entity_id
_entity_poly.type
_entity_poly.pdbx_seq_one_letter_code
_entity_poly.pdbx_strand_id
1 'polypeptide(L)'
;MHKAGSLVAFACAPGTLVDDKPEEQNSLFMKHLLKHLATPNEDIVNILRNVTRGVMQDSNSKQIPFMSVQLCHNNIYMCEQADGKNNSFRWSETRVTTKVVSSTQCMNIQCKFN
;
A
#
# COMPACT_ATOMS: atom_id res chain seq x y z
N MET A 1 9.70 -22.47 7.16
CA MET A 1 9.22 -22.60 5.77
C MET A 1 9.28 -21.21 5.14
N HIS A 2 10.25 -20.94 4.26
CA HIS A 2 10.33 -19.67 3.51
C HIS A 2 9.94 -19.94 2.06
N LYS A 3 9.01 -19.17 1.51
CA LYS A 3 8.54 -19.33 0.12
C LYS A 3 9.39 -18.46 -0.81
N ALA A 4 9.86 -19.01 -1.91
CA ALA A 4 10.53 -18.21 -2.94
C ALA A 4 9.55 -17.19 -3.55
N GLY A 5 10.06 -16.02 -3.92
CA GLY A 5 9.28 -14.91 -4.48
C GLY A 5 8.55 -14.03 -3.47
N SER A 6 8.76 -14.21 -2.16
CA SER A 6 8.17 -13.34 -1.15
C SER A 6 9.08 -12.18 -0.75
N LEU A 7 8.47 -11.05 -0.44
CA LEU A 7 9.07 -9.96 0.30
C LEU A 7 8.14 -9.60 1.46
N VAL A 8 8.70 -9.42 2.65
CA VAL A 8 7.96 -9.00 3.85
C VAL A 8 8.66 -7.77 4.42
N ALA A 9 7.92 -6.66 4.55
CA ALA A 9 8.40 -5.44 5.19
C ALA A 9 7.69 -5.23 6.52
N PHE A 10 8.45 -4.93 7.55
CA PHE A 10 8.00 -4.66 8.91
C PHE A 10 8.21 -3.19 9.23
N ALA A 11 7.21 -2.53 9.80
CA ALA A 11 7.28 -1.11 10.17
C ALA A 11 8.35 -0.83 11.24
N CYS A 12 8.68 -1.82 12.08
CA CYS A 12 9.71 -1.77 13.11
C CYS A 12 10.46 -3.09 13.20
N ALA A 13 11.73 -3.01 13.60
CA ALA A 13 12.53 -4.16 13.99
C ALA A 13 11.99 -4.76 15.30
N PRO A 14 12.15 -6.08 15.51
CA PRO A 14 11.80 -6.71 16.78
C PRO A 14 12.47 -6.00 17.96
N GLY A 15 11.70 -5.73 19.02
CA GLY A 15 12.20 -5.06 20.22
C GLY A 15 12.34 -3.53 20.11
N THR A 16 11.94 -2.92 18.99
CA THR A 16 11.88 -1.45 18.85
C THR A 16 10.45 -0.94 18.91
N LEU A 17 10.28 0.32 19.32
CA LEU A 17 8.97 0.98 19.44
C LEU A 17 8.59 1.63 18.11
N VAL A 18 7.30 1.58 17.78
CA VAL A 18 6.69 2.38 16.71
C VAL A 18 6.34 3.75 17.29
N ASP A 19 6.66 4.83 16.58
CA ASP A 19 6.19 6.17 16.93
C ASP A 19 4.85 6.43 16.22
N ASP A 20 3.75 6.15 16.92
CA ASP A 20 2.41 6.51 16.45
C ASP A 20 2.06 7.91 16.94
N LYS A 21 2.02 8.85 15.99
CA LYS A 21 1.61 10.24 16.21
C LYS A 21 0.08 10.34 16.09
N PRO A 22 -0.66 10.55 17.19
CA PRO A 22 -2.13 10.55 17.17
C PRO A 22 -2.74 11.61 16.24
N GLU A 23 -2.00 12.69 15.99
CA GLU A 23 -2.39 13.78 15.10
C GLU A 23 -2.23 13.47 13.60
N GLU A 24 -1.49 12.42 13.24
CA GLU A 24 -1.29 12.04 11.84
C GLU A 24 -2.30 10.95 11.40
N GLN A 25 -2.82 11.08 10.18
CA GLN A 25 -3.78 10.10 9.64
C GLN A 25 -3.13 8.73 9.36
N ASN A 26 -1.84 8.71 9.04
CA ASN A 26 -1.09 7.50 8.70
C ASN A 26 0.07 7.32 9.67
N SER A 27 0.41 6.05 9.97
CA SER A 27 1.65 5.76 10.68
C SER A 27 2.86 6.27 9.90
N LEU A 28 3.96 6.54 10.62
CA LEU A 28 5.17 7.10 10.01
C LEU A 28 5.70 6.22 8.87
N PHE A 29 5.67 4.90 9.04
CA PHE A 29 6.02 3.95 7.99
C PHE A 29 5.11 4.07 6.77
N MET A 30 3.79 4.10 6.97
CA MET A 30 2.82 4.19 5.87
C MET A 30 2.94 5.50 5.10
N LYS A 31 3.18 6.62 5.81
CA LYS A 31 3.44 7.92 5.20
C LYS A 31 4.61 7.88 4.22
N HIS A 32 5.75 7.34 4.65
CA HIS A 32 6.94 7.20 3.79
C HIS A 32 6.73 6.16 2.68
N LEU A 33 6.03 5.07 2.97
CA LEU A 33 5.71 4.04 1.97
C LEU A 33 4.91 4.63 0.81
N LEU A 34 3.79 5.31 1.09
CA LEU A 34 2.95 5.91 0.05
C LEU A 34 3.71 6.96 -0.77
N LYS A 35 4.55 7.77 -0.11
CA LYS A 35 5.41 8.75 -0.77
C LYS A 35 6.36 8.11 -1.79
N HIS A 36 7.01 7.00 -1.43
CA HIS A 36 8.02 6.38 -2.28
C HIS A 36 7.47 5.34 -3.26
N LEU A 37 6.31 4.73 -2.97
CA LEU A 37 5.69 3.74 -3.85
C LEU A 37 5.28 4.33 -5.21
N ALA A 38 4.99 5.64 -5.25
CA ALA A 38 4.68 6.39 -6.45
C ALA A 38 5.93 6.77 -7.29
N THR A 39 7.15 6.37 -6.87
CA THR A 39 8.36 6.68 -7.62
C THR A 39 8.42 5.82 -8.89
N PRO A 40 8.40 6.44 -10.08
CA PRO A 40 8.42 5.68 -11.32
C PRO A 40 9.79 5.01 -11.54
N ASN A 41 9.77 3.82 -12.13
CA ASN A 41 10.97 3.05 -12.53
C ASN A 41 11.95 2.74 -11.39
N GLU A 42 11.48 2.73 -10.14
CA GLU A 42 12.30 2.37 -8.97
C GLU A 42 12.03 0.93 -8.54
N ASP A 43 13.10 0.20 -8.22
CA ASP A 43 12.99 -1.16 -7.69
C ASP A 43 12.39 -1.16 -6.27
N ILE A 44 11.51 -2.12 -5.96
CA ILE A 44 10.84 -2.23 -4.66
C ILE A 44 11.81 -2.27 -3.48
N VAL A 45 12.98 -2.89 -3.63
CA VAL A 45 13.98 -2.97 -2.56
C VAL A 45 14.59 -1.59 -2.32
N ASN A 46 14.83 -0.80 -3.37
CA ASN A 46 15.26 0.58 -3.24
C ASN A 46 14.17 1.49 -2.67
N ILE A 47 12.92 1.32 -3.08
CA ILE A 47 11.76 2.00 -2.47
C ILE A 47 11.76 1.76 -0.96
N LEU A 48 11.86 0.51 -0.52
CA LEU A 48 11.84 0.18 0.91
C LEU A 48 13.07 0.71 1.65
N ARG A 49 14.26 0.77 1.03
CA ARG A 49 15.42 1.46 1.59
C ARG A 49 15.16 2.95 1.79
N ASN A 50 14.51 3.61 0.83
CA ASN A 50 14.11 5.02 0.96
C ASN A 50 13.11 5.21 2.11
N VAL A 51 12.13 4.31 2.24
CA VAL A 51 11.17 4.29 3.34
C VAL A 51 11.89 4.17 4.68
N THR A 52 12.80 3.20 4.85
CA THR A 52 13.59 3.04 6.07
C THR A 52 14.36 4.32 6.41
N ARG A 53 15.00 4.96 5.42
CA ARG A 53 15.72 6.22 5.63
C ARG A 53 14.80 7.33 6.15
N GLY A 54 13.64 7.53 5.51
CA GLY A 54 12.69 8.57 5.90
C GLY A 54 12.12 8.35 7.30
N VAL A 55 11.77 7.10 7.62
CA VAL A 55 11.28 6.73 8.95
C VAL A 55 12.34 6.94 10.03
N MET A 56 13.60 6.54 9.78
CA MET A 56 14.68 6.77 10.74
C MET A 56 14.96 8.26 10.95
N GLN A 57 14.87 9.08 9.90
CA GLN A 57 15.05 10.53 9.99
C GLN A 57 13.95 11.16 10.86
N ASP A 58 12.68 10.88 10.55
CA ASP A 58 11.55 11.53 11.23
C ASP A 58 11.28 11.00 12.65
N SER A 59 11.75 9.78 12.96
CA SER A 59 11.65 9.19 14.30
C SER A 59 12.90 9.39 15.16
N ASN A 60 13.92 10.13 14.67
CA ASN A 60 15.23 10.22 15.32
C ASN A 60 15.83 8.83 15.64
N SER A 61 15.74 7.90 14.69
CA SER A 61 16.20 6.50 14.77
C SER A 61 15.54 5.66 15.87
N LYS A 62 14.43 6.11 16.47
CA LYS A 62 13.65 5.30 17.44
C LYS A 62 12.92 4.16 16.76
N GLN A 63 12.51 4.38 15.51
CA GLN A 63 11.84 3.40 14.67
C GLN A 63 12.76 2.99 13.52
N ILE A 64 13.03 1.70 13.41
CA ILE A 64 13.90 1.13 12.37
C ILE A 64 13.13 0.05 11.61
N PRO A 65 12.55 0.35 10.44
CA PRO A 65 11.90 -0.65 9.61
C PRO A 65 12.87 -1.75 9.15
N PHE A 66 12.36 -2.97 9.03
CA PHE A 66 13.14 -4.15 8.60
C PHE A 66 12.43 -4.84 7.43
N MET A 67 13.19 -5.45 6.51
CA MET A 67 12.62 -6.24 5.41
C MET A 67 13.31 -7.59 5.25
N SER A 68 12.52 -8.61 4.95
CA SER A 68 12.96 -9.95 4.57
C SER A 68 12.64 -10.18 3.09
N VAL A 69 13.65 -10.53 2.30
CA VAL A 69 13.56 -10.59 0.84
C VAL A 69 13.99 -11.97 0.35
N GLN A 70 13.09 -12.64 -0.37
CA GLN A 70 13.33 -13.93 -1.04
C GLN A 70 12.91 -13.84 -2.52
N LEU A 71 13.09 -12.67 -3.13
CA LEU A 71 12.76 -12.42 -4.53
C LEU A 71 13.73 -13.16 -5.46
N CYS A 72 13.20 -13.67 -6.57
CA CYS A 72 13.96 -14.39 -7.60
C CYS A 72 14.25 -13.56 -8.86
N HIS A 73 13.55 -12.45 -9.04
CA HIS A 73 13.76 -11.53 -10.15
C HIS A 73 14.67 -10.38 -9.72
N ASN A 74 15.46 -9.84 -10.65
CA ASN A 74 16.40 -8.77 -10.35
C ASN A 74 15.69 -7.51 -9.85
N ASN A 75 14.65 -7.04 -10.57
CA ASN A 75 13.95 -5.80 -10.26
C ASN A 75 12.43 -6.02 -10.25
N ILE A 76 11.73 -5.35 -9.33
CA ILE A 76 10.26 -5.29 -9.28
C ILE A 76 9.82 -3.84 -9.24
N TYR A 77 9.05 -3.42 -10.23
CA TYR A 77 8.56 -2.05 -10.35
C TYR A 77 7.09 -1.96 -9.98
N MET A 78 6.74 -0.97 -9.15
CA MET A 78 5.36 -0.74 -8.70
C MET A 78 4.67 0.36 -9.50
N CYS A 79 5.45 1.33 -9.99
CA CYS A 79 5.00 2.41 -10.83
C CYS A 79 5.93 2.51 -12.04
N GLU A 80 5.35 2.42 -13.23
CA GLU A 80 6.07 2.65 -14.48
C GLU A 80 6.04 4.14 -14.81
N GLN A 81 7.15 4.67 -15.33
CA GLN A 81 7.15 6.04 -15.84
C GLN A 81 6.17 6.13 -17.01
N ALA A 82 5.26 7.11 -16.96
CA ALA A 82 4.44 7.42 -18.11
C ALA A 82 5.37 7.75 -19.29
N ASP A 83 5.47 6.85 -20.26
CA ASP A 83 6.07 7.16 -21.55
C ASP A 83 5.35 8.42 -22.06
N GLY A 84 6.10 9.43 -22.50
CA GLY A 84 5.59 10.75 -22.89
C GLY A 84 4.65 10.75 -24.11
N LYS A 85 4.10 9.58 -24.45
CA LYS A 85 3.14 9.33 -25.52
C LYS A 85 1.75 9.15 -24.89
N ASN A 86 1.01 10.25 -24.77
CA ASN A 86 -0.44 10.32 -24.53
C ASN A 86 -1.06 9.13 -23.76
N ASN A 87 -0.71 8.98 -22.49
CA ASN A 87 -1.43 8.07 -21.60
C ASN A 87 -2.67 8.78 -21.05
N SER A 88 -3.76 8.75 -21.82
CA SER A 88 -5.10 8.77 -21.22
C SER A 88 -5.24 7.49 -20.41
N PHE A 89 -4.74 7.49 -19.17
CA PHE A 89 -4.92 6.40 -18.23
C PHE A 89 -6.41 6.34 -17.87
N ARG A 90 -7.17 5.62 -18.69
CA ARG A 90 -8.61 5.43 -18.54
C ARG A 90 -8.82 4.33 -17.50
N TRP A 91 -9.24 4.70 -16.30
CA TRP A 91 -9.80 3.73 -15.35
C TRP A 91 -10.84 2.90 -16.10
N SER A 92 -10.61 1.59 -16.26
CA SER A 92 -11.69 0.71 -16.65
C SER A 92 -12.61 0.62 -15.44
N GLU A 93 -13.77 1.26 -15.51
CA GLU A 93 -14.89 0.92 -14.65
C GLU A 93 -15.18 -0.57 -14.87
N THR A 94 -14.62 -1.42 -14.00
CA THR A 94 -15.13 -2.77 -13.84
C THR A 94 -16.51 -2.61 -13.25
N ARG A 95 -17.52 -2.52 -14.13
CA ARG A 95 -18.92 -2.58 -13.71
C ARG A 95 -19.10 -3.91 -13.00
N VAL A 96 -19.14 -3.86 -11.68
CA VAL A 96 -19.62 -4.98 -10.86
C VAL A 96 -21.08 -5.13 -11.22
N THR A 97 -21.39 -6.02 -12.16
CA THR A 97 -22.77 -6.43 -12.41
C THR A 97 -23.19 -7.28 -11.21
N THR A 98 -23.75 -6.64 -10.19
CA THR A 98 -24.57 -7.34 -9.20
C THR A 98 -25.72 -8.00 -9.95
N LYS A 99 -25.63 -9.32 -10.18
CA LYS A 99 -26.82 -10.11 -10.45
C LYS A 99 -27.64 -10.12 -9.15
N VAL A 100 -28.62 -9.23 -9.08
CA VAL A 100 -29.71 -9.36 -8.11
C VAL A 100 -30.45 -10.63 -8.49
N VAL A 101 -30.24 -11.71 -7.73
CA VAL A 101 -31.12 -12.87 -7.79
C VAL A 101 -32.43 -12.43 -7.14
N SER A 102 -33.38 -12.05 -7.98
CA SER A 102 -34.77 -11.76 -7.61
C SER A 102 -35.40 -13.03 -7.04
N SER A 103 -35.37 -13.20 -5.70
CA SER A 103 -36.37 -14.05 -5.06
C SER A 103 -37.67 -13.29 -4.96
N THR A 104 -38.67 -13.76 -5.68
CA THR A 104 -40.05 -13.29 -5.61
C THR A 104 -40.53 -13.25 -4.16
N GLN A 105 -41.27 -12.16 -3.84
CA GLN A 105 -42.22 -12.02 -2.73
C GLN A 105 -41.67 -11.74 -1.31
N CYS A 106 -41.80 -10.48 -0.84
CA CYS A 106 -42.96 -10.03 -0.06
C CYS A 106 -42.81 -8.59 0.49
N MET A 107 -43.75 -7.74 0.06
CA MET A 107 -44.39 -6.58 0.72
C MET A 107 -43.61 -5.61 1.64
N ASN A 108 -43.52 -4.37 1.14
CA ASN A 108 -43.89 -3.09 1.77
C ASN A 108 -43.70 -2.92 3.28
N ILE A 109 -42.64 -2.21 3.68
CA ILE A 109 -42.70 -1.26 4.79
C ILE A 109 -41.96 0.02 4.37
N GLN A 110 -42.72 1.11 4.17
CA GLN A 110 -42.17 2.47 4.12
C GLN A 110 -41.94 2.95 5.55
N CYS A 111 -40.71 3.28 5.91
CA CYS A 111 -40.43 4.12 7.08
C CYS A 111 -40.12 5.54 6.60
N LYS A 112 -41.03 6.47 6.90
CA LYS A 112 -40.80 7.92 6.80
C LYS A 112 -39.86 8.33 7.95
N PHE A 113 -38.78 9.03 7.61
CA PHE A 113 -37.94 9.71 8.58
C PHE A 113 -38.66 10.96 9.08
N ASN A 114 -38.65 11.14 10.40
CA ASN A 114 -38.86 12.41 11.09
C ASN A 114 -37.70 12.59 12.07
#